data_AF-A0A448ZZN4-F1
#
_entry.id   AF-A0A448ZZN4-F1
#
_cell.length_a   1.000
_cell.length_b   1.000
_cell.length_c   1.000
_cell.angle_alpha   90.00
_cell.angle_beta   90.00
_cell.angle_gamma   90.00
#
_symmetry.space_group_name_H-M   'P 1'
#
loop_
_entity.id
_entity.type
_entity.pdbx_description
1 polymer ?
#
loop_
_entity_poly.entity_id
_entity_poly.type
_entity_poly.pdbx_seq_one_letter_code
_entity_poly.pdbx_strand_id
1 'polypeptide(L)'
;MLANLVKDSEDSKNKKYFADFALWKDTEVGVKYDSPFGKGRPGWHTECSCFINKYFKGETLDVHGGGIDLIFPHHENENIQHFAINKKPIANTWLHFGTINYNNEKMSKSLGNIINFDTYLEKYLPDSYRLLMLTVSYSKPISVTDTLLESINSQLKKFISLYNKVQLENIKQEIDLNIINEILNNVSNLDFAIAYKKILNLFKDKNKSSTFFKLLEILGFVFINNKISQEDKTLYLNWKN
;
A
#
# COMPACT_ATOMS: atom_id res chain seq x y z
N MET A 1 20.91 12.95 9.02
CA MET A 1 19.62 12.95 8.28
C MET A 1 19.75 13.19 6.77
N LEU A 2 20.87 13.75 6.27
CA LEU A 2 21.07 14.03 4.83
C LEU A 2 21.80 12.92 4.03
N ALA A 3 22.28 11.85 4.71
CA ALA A 3 23.11 10.82 4.08
C ALA A 3 22.35 9.86 3.14
N ASN A 4 21.01 9.89 3.16
CA ASN A 4 20.15 9.05 2.31
C ASN A 4 19.54 9.80 1.12
N LEU A 5 19.96 11.05 0.86
CA LEU A 5 19.62 11.72 -0.39
C LEU A 5 20.37 10.98 -1.50
N VAL A 6 19.67 10.03 -2.13
CA VAL A 6 20.17 9.26 -3.27
C VAL A 6 20.74 10.27 -4.25
N LYS A 7 22.06 10.20 -4.44
CA LYS A 7 22.75 10.90 -5.51
C LYS A 7 22.03 10.48 -6.79
N ASP A 8 21.35 11.41 -7.45
CA ASP A 8 20.93 11.16 -8.82
C ASP A 8 22.19 10.73 -9.57
N SER A 9 22.20 9.50 -10.08
CA SER A 9 23.32 8.89 -10.80
C SER A 9 23.57 9.55 -12.17
N GLU A 10 23.12 10.79 -12.33
CA GLU A 10 23.33 11.58 -13.53
C GLU A 10 24.76 12.09 -13.55
N ASP A 11 25.46 11.75 -14.62
CA ASP A 11 26.81 12.21 -14.94
C ASP A 11 26.86 13.74 -14.83
N SER A 12 27.54 14.25 -13.80
CA SER A 12 27.50 15.65 -13.37
C SER A 12 28.15 16.63 -14.36
N LYS A 13 28.63 16.14 -15.50
CA LYS A 13 29.58 16.83 -16.37
C LYS A 13 28.98 18.01 -17.16
N ASN A 14 27.65 18.09 -17.27
CA ASN A 14 26.97 19.09 -18.10
C ASN A 14 25.91 19.94 -17.36
N LYS A 15 25.86 19.87 -16.02
CA LYS A 15 24.91 20.67 -15.22
C LYS A 15 25.51 22.04 -14.90
N LYS A 16 24.70 23.11 -14.94
CA LYS A 16 25.16 24.45 -14.53
C LYS A 16 25.19 24.55 -13.01
N TYR A 17 24.21 23.94 -12.35
CA TYR A 17 24.11 23.84 -10.90
C TYR A 17 23.94 22.39 -10.46
N PHE A 18 24.42 22.08 -9.24
CA PHE A 18 24.33 20.74 -8.68
C PHE A 18 22.88 20.23 -8.56
N ALA A 19 21.93 21.13 -8.31
CA ALA A 19 20.51 20.82 -8.15
C ALA A 19 19.75 20.68 -9.49
N ASP A 20 20.39 20.94 -10.64
CA ASP A 20 19.73 20.77 -11.93
C ASP A 20 19.37 19.29 -12.14
N PHE A 21 18.21 19.03 -12.74
CA PHE A 21 17.75 17.70 -13.12
C PHE A 21 17.28 17.70 -14.57
N ALA A 22 17.43 16.58 -15.27
CA ALA A 22 17.09 16.51 -16.69
C ALA A 22 15.57 16.40 -16.91
N LEU A 23 15.03 17.28 -17.75
CA LEU A 23 13.64 17.22 -18.24
C LEU A 23 13.49 16.28 -19.46
N TRP A 24 14.54 16.21 -20.27
CA TRP A 24 14.66 15.36 -21.45
C TRP A 24 16.04 14.71 -21.46
N LYS A 25 16.09 13.39 -21.65
CA LYS A 25 17.31 12.59 -21.58
C LYS A 25 17.58 11.93 -22.91
N ASP A 26 18.80 12.05 -23.41
CA ASP A 26 19.31 11.07 -24.37
C ASP A 26 19.58 9.75 -23.63
N THR A 27 19.35 8.62 -24.29
CA THR A 27 19.51 7.30 -23.67
C THR A 27 19.94 6.28 -24.71
N GLU A 28 20.89 5.40 -24.38
CA GLU A 28 21.28 4.32 -25.29
C GLU A 28 20.41 3.06 -25.13
N VAL A 29 19.55 3.04 -24.11
CA VAL A 29 18.72 1.88 -23.73
C VAL A 29 17.24 2.26 -23.75
N GLY A 30 16.43 1.46 -24.45
CA GLY A 30 14.98 1.63 -24.52
C GLY A 30 14.52 2.51 -25.68
N VAL A 31 13.31 3.06 -25.56
CA VAL A 31 12.64 3.80 -26.64
C VAL A 31 13.07 5.27 -26.65
N LYS A 32 13.30 5.81 -27.84
CA LYS A 32 13.50 7.24 -28.09
C LYS A 32 12.32 7.82 -28.87
N TYR A 33 11.98 9.06 -28.58
CA TYR A 33 10.97 9.86 -29.27
C TYR A 33 11.63 11.08 -29.90
N ASP A 34 11.08 11.55 -31.02
CA ASP A 34 11.47 12.83 -31.60
C ASP A 34 10.95 13.99 -30.76
N SER A 35 11.78 15.01 -30.54
CA SER A 35 11.39 16.24 -29.85
C SER A 35 12.15 17.45 -30.41
N PRO A 36 11.69 18.68 -30.12
CA PRO A 36 12.44 19.90 -30.47
C PRO A 36 13.85 19.97 -29.87
N PHE A 37 14.13 19.17 -28.84
CA PHE A 37 15.44 19.09 -28.17
C PHE A 37 16.29 17.91 -28.65
N GLY A 38 15.87 17.26 -29.75
CA GLY A 38 16.50 16.06 -30.28
C GLY A 38 15.84 14.76 -29.80
N LYS A 39 16.35 13.63 -30.31
CA LYS A 39 15.85 12.30 -29.95
C LYS A 39 16.20 11.97 -28.50
N GLY A 40 15.23 11.50 -27.74
CA GLY A 40 15.43 11.12 -26.34
C GLY A 40 14.15 10.63 -25.68
N ARG A 41 14.08 10.73 -24.37
CA ARG A 41 12.89 10.40 -23.57
C ARG A 41 12.71 11.38 -22.42
N PRO A 42 11.50 11.49 -21.86
CA PRO A 42 11.27 12.31 -20.67
C PRO A 42 12.18 11.93 -19.50
N GLY A 43 12.52 12.93 -18.69
CA GLY A 43 13.13 12.71 -17.38
C GLY A 43 12.15 12.09 -16.39
N TRP A 44 12.68 11.36 -15.40
CA TRP A 44 11.87 10.63 -14.41
C TRP A 44 10.81 11.51 -13.72
N HIS A 45 11.16 12.75 -13.36
CA HIS A 45 10.25 13.70 -12.69
C HIS A 45 9.26 14.37 -13.65
N THR A 46 9.58 14.41 -14.95
CA THR A 46 8.81 15.14 -15.96
C THR A 46 7.58 14.36 -16.39
N GLU A 47 7.63 13.04 -16.35
CA GLU A 47 6.50 12.16 -16.68
C GLU A 47 5.28 12.46 -15.78
N CYS A 48 5.45 12.38 -14.46
CA CYS A 48 4.40 12.68 -13.48
C CYS A 48 3.86 14.12 -13.63
N SER A 49 4.77 15.10 -13.74
CA SER A 49 4.40 16.51 -13.94
C SER A 49 3.55 16.73 -15.19
N CYS A 50 3.91 16.07 -16.29
CA CYS A 50 3.18 16.14 -17.56
C CYS A 50 1.78 15.53 -17.45
N PHE A 51 1.66 14.33 -16.84
CA PHE A 51 0.35 13.69 -16.64
C PHE A 51 -0.56 14.51 -15.74
N ILE A 52 -0.02 15.05 -14.64
CA ILE A 52 -0.79 15.89 -13.74
C ILE A 52 -1.28 17.13 -14.48
N ASN A 53 -0.41 17.82 -15.21
CA ASN A 53 -0.79 18.99 -15.98
C ASN A 53 -1.86 18.67 -17.04
N LYS A 54 -1.74 17.54 -17.74
CA LYS A 54 -2.69 17.13 -18.79
C LYS A 54 -4.06 16.76 -18.22
N TYR A 55 -4.11 15.88 -17.22
CA TYR A 55 -5.37 15.32 -16.74
C TYR A 55 -6.07 16.20 -15.72
N PHE A 56 -5.32 17.02 -14.99
CA PHE A 56 -5.85 17.96 -14.00
C PHE A 56 -5.77 19.42 -14.47
N LYS A 57 -5.46 19.65 -15.76
CA LYS A 57 -5.42 20.98 -16.40
C LYS A 57 -4.49 21.98 -15.68
N GLY A 58 -3.43 21.46 -15.06
CA GLY A 58 -2.51 22.25 -14.27
C GLY A 58 -3.09 22.78 -12.96
N GLU A 59 -4.22 22.25 -12.48
CA GLU A 59 -4.78 22.57 -11.17
C GLU A 59 -4.02 21.93 -10.02
N THR A 60 -4.10 22.56 -8.84
CA THR A 60 -3.54 22.02 -7.60
C THR A 60 -4.38 20.81 -7.17
N LEU A 61 -3.72 19.68 -6.96
CA LEU A 61 -4.35 18.44 -6.50
C LEU A 61 -4.74 18.56 -5.03
N ASP A 62 -5.83 17.88 -4.64
CA ASP A 62 -6.20 17.79 -3.22
C ASP A 62 -5.15 17.00 -2.43
N VAL A 63 -4.75 15.84 -2.95
CA VAL A 63 -3.75 14.95 -2.36
C VAL A 63 -2.83 14.41 -3.44
N HIS A 64 -1.52 14.43 -3.19
CA HIS A 64 -0.52 13.73 -3.98
C HIS A 64 0.32 12.83 -3.06
N GLY A 65 0.52 11.57 -3.43
CA GLY A 65 1.15 10.60 -2.55
C GLY A 65 2.18 9.70 -3.21
N GLY A 66 3.00 9.06 -2.39
CA GLY A 66 4.10 8.20 -2.86
C GLY A 66 4.85 7.53 -1.71
N GLY A 67 5.91 6.79 -2.03
CA GLY A 67 6.85 6.31 -1.02
C GLY A 67 7.60 7.48 -0.37
N ILE A 68 8.05 7.32 0.87
CA ILE A 68 8.83 8.34 1.59
C ILE A 68 10.15 8.69 0.88
N ASP A 69 10.69 7.78 0.08
CA ASP A 69 11.85 8.00 -0.78
C ASP A 69 11.55 8.89 -2.00
N LEU A 70 10.28 9.10 -2.35
CA LEU A 70 9.88 10.01 -3.41
C LEU A 70 9.79 11.47 -2.95
N ILE A 71 9.83 11.76 -1.65
CA ILE A 71 9.88 13.15 -1.15
C ILE A 71 10.97 13.94 -1.87
N PHE A 72 12.17 13.36 -1.92
CA PHE A 72 13.31 13.96 -2.62
C PHE A 72 14.11 12.89 -3.37
N PRO A 73 14.53 13.16 -4.62
CA PRO A 73 14.31 14.41 -5.37
C PRO A 73 12.97 14.46 -6.09
N HIS A 74 12.19 13.36 -6.10
CA HIS A 74 11.13 13.17 -7.09
C HIS A 74 9.97 14.18 -6.98
N HIS A 75 9.26 14.19 -5.86
CA HIS A 75 8.12 15.07 -5.64
C HIS A 75 8.51 16.55 -5.57
N GLU A 76 9.70 16.85 -5.05
CA GLU A 76 10.24 18.21 -5.07
C GLU A 76 10.41 18.71 -6.52
N ASN A 77 11.03 17.90 -7.38
CA ASN A 77 11.24 18.25 -8.79
C ASN A 77 9.93 18.27 -9.59
N GLU A 78 8.94 17.47 -9.23
CA GLU A 78 7.58 17.57 -9.78
C GLU A 78 6.91 18.89 -9.42
N ASN A 79 6.96 19.25 -8.14
CA ASN A 79 6.36 20.50 -7.64
C ASN A 79 7.04 21.72 -8.27
N ILE A 80 8.37 21.71 -8.42
CA ILE A 80 9.12 22.78 -9.10
C ILE A 80 8.67 22.94 -10.55
N GLN A 81 8.55 21.85 -11.31
CA GLN A 81 8.09 21.90 -12.71
C GLN A 81 6.65 22.42 -12.81
N HIS A 82 5.75 21.93 -11.97
CA HIS A 82 4.36 22.36 -11.95
C HIS A 82 4.25 23.85 -11.59
N PHE A 83 4.98 24.30 -10.56
CA PHE A 83 4.99 25.70 -10.14
C PHE A 83 5.58 26.61 -11.22
N ALA A 84 6.63 26.17 -11.92
CA ALA A 84 7.25 26.95 -13.00
C ALA A 84 6.24 27.29 -14.11
N ILE A 85 5.37 26.35 -14.47
CA ILE A 85 4.37 26.48 -15.53
C ILE A 85 3.09 27.17 -15.02
N ASN A 86 2.54 26.73 -13.89
CA ASN A 86 1.19 27.10 -13.43
C ASN A 86 1.17 28.15 -12.31
N LYS A 87 2.33 28.51 -11.75
CA LYS A 87 2.49 29.50 -10.65
C LYS A 87 1.71 29.16 -9.36
N LYS A 88 1.45 27.87 -9.13
CA LYS A 88 0.79 27.33 -7.93
C LYS A 88 1.40 25.97 -7.55
N PRO A 89 1.30 25.52 -6.29
CA PRO A 89 1.82 24.21 -5.89
C PRO A 89 1.06 23.08 -6.60
N ILE A 90 1.73 21.95 -6.77
CA ILE A 90 1.13 20.77 -7.41
C ILE A 90 0.03 20.12 -6.55
N ALA A 91 0.13 20.21 -5.22
CA ALA A 91 -0.83 19.61 -4.29
C ALA A 91 -0.99 20.40 -2.98
N ASN A 92 -2.19 20.35 -2.39
CA ASN A 92 -2.49 20.91 -1.07
C ASN A 92 -2.01 20.00 0.07
N THR A 93 -2.11 18.69 -0.12
CA THR A 93 -1.70 17.68 0.86
C THR A 93 -0.76 16.66 0.22
N TRP A 94 0.31 16.32 0.94
CA TRP A 94 1.24 15.27 0.55
C TRP A 94 1.10 14.06 1.47
N LEU A 95 0.99 12.86 0.89
CA LEU A 95 0.85 11.61 1.63
C LEU A 95 1.97 10.63 1.32
N HIS A 96 2.88 10.43 2.27
CA HIS A 96 4.05 9.58 2.09
C HIS A 96 4.01 8.33 2.95
N PHE A 97 4.21 7.17 2.31
CA PHE A 97 4.20 5.86 2.97
C PHE A 97 5.62 5.41 3.31
N GLY A 98 5.80 4.85 4.50
CA GLY A 98 7.08 4.31 4.96
C GLY A 98 7.56 3.13 4.11
N THR A 99 8.87 2.91 4.08
CA THR A 99 9.46 1.80 3.33
C THR A 99 9.19 0.45 4.02
N ILE A 100 9.09 -0.61 3.21
CA ILE A 100 9.11 -1.99 3.71
C ILE A 100 10.55 -2.51 3.59
N ASN A 101 11.09 -2.94 4.72
CA ASN A 101 12.41 -3.55 4.85
C ASN A 101 12.24 -5.04 5.20
N TYR A 102 13.23 -5.87 4.87
CA TYR A 102 13.25 -7.29 5.26
C TYR A 102 14.45 -7.53 6.18
N ASN A 103 14.22 -8.09 7.37
CA ASN A 103 15.25 -8.31 8.39
C ASN A 103 16.11 -7.07 8.70
N ASN A 104 15.47 -5.90 8.83
CA ASN A 104 16.09 -4.58 9.01
C ASN A 104 16.95 -4.07 7.83
N GLU A 105 17.02 -4.80 6.72
CA GLU A 105 17.69 -4.36 5.51
C GLU A 105 16.68 -3.81 4.50
N LYS A 106 17.06 -2.73 3.82
CA LYS A 106 16.23 -2.18 2.73
C LYS A 106 16.10 -3.24 1.63
N MET A 107 14.87 -3.56 1.24
CA MET A 107 14.65 -4.46 0.12
C MET A 107 15.16 -3.80 -1.17
N SER A 108 16.03 -4.49 -1.91
CA SER A 108 16.51 -4.02 -3.21
C SER A 108 16.91 -5.17 -4.12
N LYS A 109 16.75 -4.98 -5.43
CA LYS A 109 17.10 -6.01 -6.43
C LYS A 109 18.59 -6.36 -6.36
N SER A 110 19.42 -5.36 -6.12
CA SER A 110 20.87 -5.50 -6.00
C SER A 110 21.30 -6.32 -4.77
N LEU A 111 20.58 -6.22 -3.66
CA LEU A 111 20.87 -7.01 -2.45
C LEU A 111 20.25 -8.41 -2.50
N GLY A 112 19.39 -8.71 -3.47
CA GLY A 112 18.70 -10.00 -3.60
C GLY A 112 17.69 -10.29 -2.49
N ASN A 113 17.46 -9.36 -1.56
CA ASN A 113 16.59 -9.51 -0.39
C ASN A 113 15.15 -9.03 -0.64
N ILE A 114 14.65 -9.18 -1.87
CA ILE A 114 13.27 -8.84 -2.23
C ILE A 114 12.39 -10.06 -2.02
N ILE A 115 11.27 -9.84 -1.31
CA ILE A 115 10.15 -10.78 -1.33
C ILE A 115 9.27 -10.42 -2.52
N ASN A 116 9.32 -11.23 -3.57
CA ASN A 116 8.40 -11.11 -4.69
C ASN A 116 7.01 -11.59 -4.28
N PHE A 117 5.97 -11.02 -4.88
CA PHE A 117 4.60 -11.40 -4.56
C PHE A 117 4.33 -12.89 -4.80
N ASP A 118 4.84 -13.46 -5.90
CA ASP A 118 4.68 -14.90 -6.19
C ASP A 118 5.30 -15.77 -5.08
N THR A 119 6.56 -15.47 -4.69
CA THR A 119 7.24 -16.16 -3.59
C THR A 119 6.59 -15.94 -2.23
N TYR A 120 5.91 -14.80 -2.03
CA TYR A 120 5.14 -14.54 -0.82
C TYR A 120 3.93 -15.46 -0.76
N LEU A 121 3.20 -15.60 -1.87
CA LEU A 121 1.99 -16.42 -1.94
C LEU A 121 2.24 -17.92 -1.83
N GLU A 122 3.44 -18.39 -2.15
CA GLU A 122 3.85 -19.78 -1.88
C GLU A 122 3.90 -20.10 -0.38
N LYS A 123 4.13 -19.09 0.48
CA LYS A 123 4.34 -19.27 1.93
C LYS A 123 3.19 -18.73 2.78
N TYR A 124 2.56 -17.65 2.35
CA TYR A 124 1.60 -16.88 3.14
C TYR A 124 0.30 -16.63 2.37
N LEU A 125 -0.79 -16.43 3.10
CA LEU A 125 -2.10 -16.18 2.50
C LEU A 125 -2.15 -14.75 1.89
N PRO A 126 -2.85 -14.52 0.77
CA PRO A 126 -2.90 -13.18 0.14
C PRO A 126 -3.34 -12.07 1.11
N ASP A 127 -4.37 -12.35 1.91
CA ASP A 127 -4.92 -11.38 2.87
C ASP A 127 -3.98 -11.10 4.06
N SER A 128 -2.90 -11.87 4.27
CA SER A 128 -1.98 -11.61 5.37
C SER A 128 -1.15 -10.35 5.13
N TYR A 129 -0.88 -10.00 3.88
CA TYR A 129 -0.24 -8.72 3.55
C TYR A 129 -1.15 -7.54 3.92
N ARG A 130 -2.45 -7.66 3.60
CA ARG A 130 -3.45 -6.64 3.96
C ARG A 130 -3.58 -6.48 5.46
N LEU A 131 -3.61 -7.59 6.19
CA LEU A 131 -3.63 -7.58 7.65
C LEU A 131 -2.38 -6.93 8.24
N LEU A 132 -1.19 -7.23 7.68
CA LEU A 132 0.08 -6.60 8.09
C LEU A 132 0.03 -5.08 7.95
N MET A 133 -0.49 -4.55 6.83
CA MET A 133 -0.59 -3.10 6.61
C MET A 133 -1.50 -2.40 7.62
N LEU A 134 -2.47 -3.10 8.21
CA LEU A 134 -3.32 -2.54 9.27
C LEU A 134 -2.62 -2.49 10.64
N THR A 135 -1.55 -3.26 10.86
CA THR A 135 -0.91 -3.33 12.20
C THR A 135 0.11 -2.22 12.46
N VAL A 136 0.42 -1.43 11.43
CA VAL A 136 1.55 -0.49 11.40
C VAL A 136 1.07 0.91 11.03
N SER A 137 1.82 1.93 11.45
CA SER A 137 1.56 3.31 11.03
C SER A 137 2.01 3.51 9.59
N TYR A 138 1.17 4.17 8.76
CA TYR A 138 1.42 4.31 7.32
C TYR A 138 2.73 5.02 6.98
N SER A 139 3.19 5.96 7.81
CA SER A 139 4.36 6.81 7.53
C SER A 139 5.67 6.23 8.06
N LYS A 140 5.61 5.17 8.90
CA LYS A 140 6.81 4.58 9.51
C LYS A 140 7.35 3.44 8.65
N PRO A 141 8.68 3.32 8.52
CA PRO A 141 9.28 2.13 7.94
C PRO A 141 8.86 0.89 8.72
N ILE A 142 8.58 -0.20 8.01
CA ILE A 142 8.22 -1.49 8.59
C ILE A 142 9.38 -2.43 8.32
N SER A 143 9.91 -3.04 9.37
CA SER A 143 10.84 -4.15 9.23
C SER A 143 10.08 -5.46 9.34
N VAL A 144 9.97 -6.15 8.22
CA VAL A 144 9.31 -7.43 8.10
C VAL A 144 10.33 -8.53 8.37
N THR A 145 9.96 -9.47 9.22
CA THR A 145 10.71 -10.70 9.49
C THR A 145 9.82 -11.90 9.21
N ASP A 146 10.41 -13.08 8.99
CA ASP A 146 9.64 -14.31 8.81
C ASP A 146 8.73 -14.57 10.02
N THR A 147 9.22 -14.31 11.24
CA THR A 147 8.44 -14.43 12.47
C THR A 147 7.23 -13.50 12.52
N LEU A 148 7.36 -12.26 12.02
CA LEU A 148 6.24 -11.33 11.92
C LEU A 148 5.22 -11.81 10.88
N LEU A 149 5.69 -12.24 9.72
CA LEU A 149 4.82 -12.75 8.64
C LEU A 149 4.06 -14.01 9.07
N GLU A 150 4.74 -14.95 9.74
CA GLU A 150 4.12 -16.14 10.31
C GLU A 150 3.06 -15.80 11.36
N SER A 151 3.34 -14.83 12.24
CA SER A 151 2.40 -14.35 13.24
C SER A 151 1.14 -13.76 12.62
N ILE A 152 1.30 -12.88 11.61
CA ILE A 152 0.16 -12.28 10.89
C ILE A 152 -0.62 -13.35 10.12
N ASN A 153 0.05 -14.29 9.47
CA ASN A 153 -0.58 -15.39 8.76
C ASN A 153 -1.37 -16.32 9.72
N SER A 154 -0.81 -16.60 10.90
CA SER A 154 -1.50 -17.36 11.96
C SER A 154 -2.74 -16.62 12.48
N GLN A 155 -2.64 -15.31 12.66
CA GLN A 155 -3.77 -14.48 13.06
C GLN A 155 -4.89 -14.51 12.00
N LEU A 156 -4.54 -14.42 10.71
CA LEU A 156 -5.50 -14.53 9.63
C LEU A 156 -6.16 -15.91 9.55
N LYS A 157 -5.40 -16.99 9.77
CA LYS A 157 -5.96 -18.36 9.84
C LYS A 157 -7.04 -18.49 10.92
N LYS A 158 -6.90 -17.78 12.05
CA LYS A 158 -7.94 -17.72 13.09
C LYS A 158 -9.20 -16.99 12.61
N PHE A 159 -9.05 -15.91 11.85
CA PHE A 159 -10.19 -15.19 11.25
C PHE A 159 -10.95 -16.11 10.27
N ILE A 160 -10.23 -16.81 9.41
CA ILE A 160 -10.80 -17.77 8.45
C ILE A 160 -11.49 -18.92 9.17
N SER A 161 -10.86 -19.48 10.22
CA SER A 161 -11.44 -20.56 11.01
C SER A 161 -12.77 -20.14 11.68
N LEU A 162 -12.83 -18.94 12.25
CA LEU A 162 -14.07 -18.38 12.80
C LEU A 162 -15.12 -18.19 11.70
N TYR A 163 -14.73 -17.69 10.53
CA TYR A 163 -15.65 -17.49 9.40
C TYR A 163 -16.25 -18.82 8.94
N ASN A 164 -15.41 -19.84 8.81
CA ASN A 164 -15.86 -21.19 8.45
C ASN A 164 -16.81 -21.75 9.49
N LYS A 165 -16.50 -21.59 10.79
CA LYS A 165 -17.39 -22.01 11.88
C LYS A 165 -18.76 -21.31 11.81
N VAL A 166 -18.78 -19.99 11.62
CA VAL A 166 -20.02 -19.21 11.49
C VAL A 166 -20.86 -19.69 10.30
N GLN A 167 -20.22 -20.04 9.18
CA GLN A 167 -20.90 -20.61 8.02
C GLN A 167 -21.47 -22.02 8.29
N LEU A 168 -20.71 -22.90 8.95
CA LEU A 168 -21.15 -24.27 9.30
C LEU A 168 -22.30 -24.28 10.30
N GLU A 169 -22.24 -23.43 11.32
CA GLU A 169 -23.27 -23.32 12.36
C GLU A 169 -24.43 -22.40 11.95
N ASN A 170 -24.40 -21.83 10.74
CA ASN A 170 -25.39 -20.88 10.21
C ASN A 170 -25.70 -19.74 11.20
N ILE A 171 -24.67 -19.22 11.87
CA ILE A 171 -24.81 -18.14 12.86
C ILE A 171 -25.18 -16.85 12.11
N LYS A 172 -26.33 -16.28 12.47
CA LYS A 172 -26.80 -14.98 11.98
C LYS A 172 -26.98 -14.04 13.15
N GLN A 173 -26.24 -12.93 13.15
CA GLN A 173 -26.30 -11.89 14.16
C GLN A 173 -26.62 -10.56 13.50
N GLU A 174 -27.21 -9.64 14.26
CA GLU A 174 -27.44 -8.27 13.78
C GLU A 174 -26.10 -7.57 13.53
N ILE A 175 -26.01 -6.89 12.39
CA ILE A 175 -24.82 -6.13 12.00
C ILE A 175 -24.88 -4.75 12.64
N ASP A 176 -23.87 -4.44 13.43
CA ASP A 176 -23.74 -3.17 14.12
C ASP A 176 -22.94 -2.16 13.28
N LEU A 177 -23.65 -1.33 12.52
CA LEU A 177 -23.04 -0.34 11.63
C LEU A 177 -22.27 0.75 12.39
N ASN A 178 -22.62 1.04 13.64
CA ASN A 178 -21.92 2.06 14.43
C ASN A 178 -20.49 1.63 14.72
N ILE A 179 -20.30 0.35 15.10
CA ILE A 179 -18.96 -0.22 15.30
C ILE A 179 -18.16 -0.20 13.99
N ILE A 180 -18.79 -0.55 12.87
CA ILE A 180 -18.13 -0.55 11.55
C ILE A 180 -17.67 0.87 11.20
N ASN A 181 -18.56 1.85 11.28
CA ASN A 181 -18.26 3.24 10.95
C ASN A 181 -17.18 3.82 11.87
N GLU A 182 -17.18 3.49 13.15
CA GLU A 182 -16.12 3.91 14.08
C GLU A 182 -14.76 3.37 13.65
N ILE A 183 -14.66 2.10 13.26
CA ILE A 183 -13.40 1.51 12.80
C ILE A 183 -12.98 2.10 11.46
N LEU A 184 -13.92 2.27 10.51
CA LEU A 184 -13.64 2.85 9.20
C LEU A 184 -13.16 4.31 9.32
N ASN A 185 -13.69 5.09 10.26
CA ASN A 185 -13.20 6.44 10.54
C ASN A 185 -11.72 6.46 10.98
N ASN A 186 -11.30 5.47 11.79
CA ASN A 186 -9.88 5.34 12.14
C ASN A 186 -9.04 4.98 10.90
N VAL A 187 -9.55 4.09 10.04
CA VAL A 187 -8.85 3.73 8.79
C VAL A 187 -8.75 4.93 7.83
N SER A 188 -9.82 5.71 7.65
CA SER A 188 -9.80 6.90 6.79
C SER A 188 -8.87 7.99 7.29
N ASN A 189 -8.71 8.10 8.62
CA ASN A 189 -7.76 9.01 9.25
C ASN A 189 -6.33 8.45 9.30
N LEU A 190 -6.09 7.27 8.72
CA LEU A 190 -4.81 6.57 8.70
C LEU A 190 -4.30 6.13 10.10
N ASP A 191 -5.21 6.05 11.07
CA ASP A 191 -5.00 5.57 12.44
C ASP A 191 -5.05 4.04 12.51
N PHE A 192 -4.27 3.37 11.65
CA PHE A 192 -4.34 1.92 11.45
C PHE A 192 -4.11 1.10 12.71
N ALA A 193 -3.20 1.51 13.60
CA ALA A 193 -2.97 0.80 14.86
C ALA A 193 -4.21 0.81 15.79
N ILE A 194 -4.95 1.92 15.82
CA ILE A 194 -6.19 2.05 16.60
C ILE A 194 -7.29 1.21 15.94
N ALA A 195 -7.44 1.31 14.62
CA ALA A 195 -8.37 0.49 13.85
C ALA A 195 -8.11 -1.00 14.07
N TYR A 196 -6.86 -1.45 13.98
CA TYR A 196 -6.46 -2.84 14.19
C TYR A 196 -6.76 -3.33 15.61
N LYS A 197 -6.49 -2.52 16.64
CA LYS A 197 -6.88 -2.85 18.02
C LYS A 197 -8.40 -3.07 18.15
N LYS A 198 -9.21 -2.22 17.52
CA LYS A 198 -10.67 -2.36 17.51
C LYS A 198 -11.13 -3.59 16.72
N ILE A 199 -10.51 -3.88 15.58
CA ILE A 199 -10.74 -5.11 14.79
C ILE A 199 -10.48 -6.36 15.66
N LEU A 200 -9.38 -6.40 16.42
CA LEU A 200 -9.07 -7.51 17.31
C LEU A 200 -10.05 -7.64 18.48
N ASN A 201 -10.55 -6.53 19.02
CA ASN A 201 -11.60 -6.57 20.05
C ASN A 201 -12.91 -7.11 19.48
N LEU A 202 -13.30 -6.65 18.29
CA LEU A 202 -14.48 -7.13 17.59
C LEU A 202 -14.39 -8.63 17.25
N PHE A 203 -13.20 -9.10 16.83
CA PHE A 203 -12.93 -10.53 16.61
C PHE A 203 -13.13 -11.39 17.87
N LYS A 204 -12.81 -10.86 19.06
CA LYS A 204 -12.96 -11.61 20.33
C LYS A 204 -14.42 -11.71 20.77
N ASP A 205 -15.29 -10.82 20.32
CA ASP A 205 -16.71 -10.83 20.65
C ASP A 205 -17.48 -11.79 19.73
N LYS A 206 -17.75 -12.99 20.27
CA LYS A 206 -18.49 -14.05 19.54
C LYS A 206 -19.90 -13.61 19.14
N ASN A 207 -20.51 -12.65 19.84
CA ASN A 207 -21.86 -12.16 19.55
C ASN A 207 -21.90 -11.13 18.41
N LYS A 208 -20.74 -10.69 17.93
CA LYS A 208 -20.59 -9.67 16.88
C LYS A 208 -19.83 -10.21 15.67
N SER A 209 -19.83 -11.53 15.46
CA SER A 209 -19.15 -12.18 14.33
C SER A 209 -19.68 -11.70 12.97
N SER A 210 -21.00 -11.50 12.82
CA SER A 210 -21.56 -10.95 11.57
C SER A 210 -21.07 -9.52 11.29
N THR A 211 -20.98 -8.66 12.32
CA THR A 211 -20.39 -7.33 12.21
C THR A 211 -18.90 -7.39 11.84
N PHE A 212 -18.14 -8.27 12.49
CA PHE A 212 -16.72 -8.50 12.20
C PHE A 212 -16.48 -8.85 10.73
N PHE A 213 -17.23 -9.84 10.20
CA PHE A 213 -17.05 -10.25 8.81
C PHE A 213 -17.54 -9.21 7.81
N LYS A 214 -18.60 -8.46 8.13
CA LYS A 214 -19.03 -7.34 7.29
C LYS A 214 -17.96 -6.25 7.22
N LEU A 215 -17.30 -5.95 8.33
CA LEU A 215 -16.17 -5.03 8.36
C LEU A 215 -15.01 -5.53 7.48
N LEU A 216 -14.62 -6.80 7.61
CA LEU A 216 -13.53 -7.37 6.79
C LEU A 216 -13.87 -7.39 5.29
N GLU A 217 -15.12 -7.63 4.93
CA GLU A 217 -15.62 -7.50 3.55
C GLU A 217 -15.40 -6.08 3.02
N ILE A 218 -15.84 -5.05 3.76
CA ILE A 218 -15.67 -3.64 3.39
C ILE A 218 -14.20 -3.27 3.30
N LEU A 219 -13.41 -3.77 4.25
CA LEU A 219 -11.97 -3.58 4.25
C LEU A 219 -11.28 -4.34 3.13
N GLY A 220 -11.98 -5.17 2.33
CA GLY A 220 -11.44 -5.82 1.13
C GLY A 220 -10.67 -7.12 1.38
N PHE A 221 -10.97 -7.83 2.46
CA PHE A 221 -10.44 -9.17 2.69
C PHE A 221 -11.15 -10.19 1.79
N VAL A 222 -10.37 -10.89 0.97
CA VAL A 222 -10.89 -11.75 -0.10
C VAL A 222 -11.43 -13.08 0.44
N PHE A 223 -10.88 -13.60 1.55
CA PHE A 223 -11.33 -14.87 2.12
C PHE A 223 -12.81 -14.89 2.50
N ILE A 224 -13.44 -13.72 2.71
CA ILE A 224 -14.87 -13.58 2.99
C ILE A 224 -15.72 -14.11 1.82
N ASN A 225 -15.19 -14.14 0.61
CA ASN A 225 -15.89 -14.67 -0.57
C ASN A 225 -15.93 -16.21 -0.60
N ASN A 226 -15.12 -16.89 0.22
CA ASN A 226 -15.07 -18.35 0.23
C ASN A 226 -16.30 -18.93 0.95
N LYS A 227 -17.15 -19.62 0.18
CA LYS A 227 -18.32 -20.32 0.72
C LYS A 227 -17.99 -21.79 0.97
N ILE A 228 -18.40 -22.28 2.14
CA ILE A 228 -18.33 -23.72 2.44
C ILE A 228 -19.34 -24.45 1.56
N SER A 229 -18.90 -25.56 0.96
CA SER A 229 -19.72 -26.42 0.11
C SER A 229 -20.91 -27.00 0.87
N GLN A 230 -21.97 -27.40 0.15
CA GLN A 230 -23.10 -28.07 0.81
C GLN A 230 -22.70 -29.45 1.35
N GLU A 231 -21.81 -30.15 0.65
CA GLU A 231 -21.25 -31.43 1.08
C GLU A 231 -20.55 -31.33 2.44
N ASP A 232 -19.69 -30.32 2.63
CA ASP A 232 -19.00 -30.07 3.88
C ASP A 232 -19.96 -29.69 5.02
N LYS A 233 -21.03 -28.93 4.71
CA LYS A 233 -22.07 -28.60 5.69
C LYS A 233 -22.83 -29.85 6.14
N THR A 234 -23.22 -30.70 5.20
CA THR A 234 -23.89 -31.98 5.52
C THR A 234 -22.97 -32.89 6.33
N LEU A 235 -21.70 -33.00 5.95
CA LEU A 235 -20.70 -33.79 6.69
C LEU A 235 -20.55 -33.29 8.13
N TYR A 236 -20.46 -31.97 8.32
CA TYR A 236 -20.37 -31.36 9.65
C TYR A 236 -21.61 -31.63 10.51
N LEU A 237 -22.82 -31.51 9.94
CA LEU A 237 -24.06 -31.80 10.66
C LEU A 237 -24.14 -33.28 11.08
N ASN A 238 -23.70 -34.19 10.21
CA ASN A 238 -23.65 -35.62 10.53
C ASN A 238 -22.63 -35.95 11.63
N TRP A 239 -21.50 -35.24 11.69
CA TRP A 239 -20.50 -35.41 12.77
C TRP A 239 -20.98 -34.88 14.13
N LYS A 240 -21.85 -33.87 14.13
CA LYS A 240 -22.36 -33.23 15.35
C LYS A 240 -23.50 -34.02 16.02
N ASN A 241 -24.23 -34.81 15.25
CA ASN A 241 -25.31 -35.69 15.70
C ASN A 241 -24.75 -37.04 16.19
#